data_AF-A0A812YCV9-F1
#
_entry.id   AF-A0A812YCV9-F1
#
_cell.length_a   1.000
_cell.length_b   1.000
_cell.length_c   1.000
_cell.angle_alpha   90.00
_cell.angle_beta   90.00
_cell.angle_gamma   90.00
#
_symmetry.space_group_name_H-M   'P 1'
#
loop_
_entity.id
_entity.type
_entity.pdbx_description
1 polymer ?
#
loop_
_entity_poly.entity_id
_entity_poly.type
_entity_poly.pdbx_seq_one_letter_code
_entity_poly.pdbx_strand_id
1 'polypeptide(L)'
;VTALIDYGYLDMLVDYDQLDSFWEEFLKDYPLHPVAVEREVANMRFWVTASRGDWKYVGQAFNLTRHMGKEEVCWKCMATKGNVEGADLGFCYTNLQPNAKWRASYGFSDPYDVRPEFLDLPGFQMDMVWPDILHMFHLGTGRDLVASAVKVLLHAGMFNGRTVALRLRDASLRLLEFSKAQGYTLSIRRLTRQNLGFERKGYPEMMCKGYDTFVILRWLVSEVTQRPPRNRELLCTCLWAADSCLSVASASGRYMTEAEYVHVSTIGSLFMKSYLKLASTALDARKKVWKLRPKFHMLYHLFCDGCASRANFNYHATWMDEDYNKHVVRIKKSTHKRTATVSTLKRWILGLPGQLETAKLVPVR
;
A
#
# COMPACT_ATOMS: atom_id res chain seq x y z
N VAL A 1 -3.56 -17.62 -21.37
CA VAL A 1 -2.18 -17.83 -21.86
C VAL A 1 -1.71 -16.65 -22.68
N THR A 2 -2.48 -16.18 -23.67
CA THR A 2 -2.20 -14.98 -24.49
C THR A 2 -1.91 -13.72 -23.67
N ALA A 3 -2.69 -13.45 -22.62
CA ALA A 3 -2.43 -12.33 -21.73
C ALA A 3 -1.06 -12.41 -21.02
N LEU A 4 -0.61 -13.60 -20.60
CA LEU A 4 0.70 -13.74 -19.94
C LEU A 4 1.87 -13.59 -20.93
N ILE A 5 1.64 -13.98 -22.20
CA ILE A 5 2.57 -13.82 -23.32
C ILE A 5 2.77 -12.33 -23.64
N ASP A 6 1.70 -11.55 -23.69
CA ASP A 6 1.75 -10.12 -24.03
C ASP A 6 2.43 -9.25 -22.94
N TYR A 7 2.56 -9.76 -21.72
CA TYR A 7 3.13 -9.03 -20.56
C TYR A 7 4.57 -9.45 -20.18
N GLY A 8 5.29 -10.19 -21.05
CA GLY A 8 6.73 -10.41 -20.89
C GLY A 8 7.12 -11.47 -19.87
N TYR A 9 6.23 -12.41 -19.52
CA TYR A 9 6.51 -13.50 -18.58
C TYR A 9 7.23 -14.72 -19.22
N LEU A 10 7.64 -14.64 -20.49
CA LEU A 10 8.25 -15.74 -21.24
C LEU A 10 9.58 -16.22 -20.65
N ASP A 11 10.40 -15.31 -20.11
CA ASP A 11 11.72 -15.66 -19.58
C ASP A 11 11.68 -16.42 -18.23
N MET A 12 10.48 -16.57 -17.64
CA MET A 12 10.24 -17.31 -16.40
C MET A 12 9.45 -18.61 -16.59
N LEU A 13 9.13 -18.98 -17.83
CA LEU A 13 8.43 -20.24 -18.11
C LEU A 13 9.42 -21.40 -17.95
N VAL A 14 9.30 -22.08 -16.81
CA VAL A 14 9.86 -23.42 -16.57
C VAL A 14 9.36 -24.34 -17.68
N ASP A 15 10.27 -25.20 -18.16
CA ASP A 15 9.98 -26.30 -19.08
C ASP A 15 8.72 -27.05 -18.60
N TYR A 16 7.71 -27.09 -19.45
CA TYR A 16 6.43 -27.71 -19.12
C TYR A 16 6.60 -29.20 -18.77
N ASP A 17 7.60 -29.87 -19.34
CA ASP A 17 7.90 -31.27 -19.06
C ASP A 17 8.44 -31.45 -17.64
N GLN A 18 9.21 -30.47 -17.12
CA GLN A 18 9.69 -30.47 -15.73
C GLN A 18 8.54 -30.26 -14.74
N LEU A 19 7.58 -29.42 -15.10
CA LEU A 19 6.42 -29.14 -14.24
C LEU A 19 5.46 -30.33 -14.19
N ASP A 20 5.22 -31.00 -15.32
CA ASP A 20 4.41 -32.21 -15.36
C ASP A 20 5.08 -33.36 -14.60
N SER A 21 6.40 -33.51 -14.74
CA SER A 21 7.18 -34.47 -13.96
C SER A 21 7.07 -34.23 -12.44
N PHE A 22 7.14 -32.96 -11.99
CA PHE A 22 7.00 -32.60 -10.58
C PHE A 22 5.62 -33.01 -10.01
N TRP A 23 4.55 -32.75 -10.75
CA TRP A 23 3.20 -33.09 -10.30
C TRP A 23 2.92 -34.59 -10.31
N GLU A 24 3.42 -35.31 -11.33
CA GLU A 24 3.35 -36.77 -11.37
C GLU A 24 4.07 -37.43 -10.19
N GLU A 25 5.19 -36.87 -9.76
CA GLU A 25 5.92 -37.34 -8.58
C GLU A 25 5.18 -37.01 -7.28
N PHE A 26 4.74 -35.76 -7.10
CA PHE A 26 4.00 -35.33 -5.91
C PHE A 26 2.70 -36.13 -5.67
N LEU A 27 1.98 -36.49 -6.74
CA LEU A 27 0.71 -37.21 -6.63
C LEU A 27 0.88 -38.69 -6.25
N LYS A 28 2.08 -39.29 -6.41
CA LYS A 28 2.36 -40.67 -5.97
C LYS A 28 2.21 -40.83 -4.47
N ASP A 29 2.57 -39.80 -3.70
CA ASP A 29 2.55 -39.82 -2.23
C ASP A 29 1.16 -39.53 -1.64
N TYR A 30 0.21 -39.05 -2.45
CA TYR A 30 -1.12 -38.64 -2.00
C TYR A 30 -2.26 -39.18 -2.89
N PRO A 31 -2.43 -40.52 -2.96
CA PRO A 31 -3.36 -41.17 -3.90
C PRO A 31 -4.86 -40.93 -3.62
N LEU A 32 -5.20 -40.42 -2.43
CA LEU A 32 -6.58 -40.05 -2.04
C LEU A 32 -6.85 -38.55 -2.19
N HIS A 33 -5.92 -37.79 -2.78
CA HIS A 33 -6.12 -36.37 -3.04
C HIS A 33 -7.29 -36.18 -4.04
N PRO A 34 -8.20 -35.19 -3.87
CA PRO A 34 -9.35 -34.97 -4.77
C PRO A 34 -8.98 -34.87 -6.27
N VAL A 35 -7.75 -34.42 -6.55
CA VAL A 35 -7.13 -34.35 -7.89
C VAL A 35 -6.95 -35.74 -8.54
N ALA A 36 -6.79 -36.81 -7.76
CA ALA A 36 -6.69 -38.18 -8.27
C ALA A 36 -8.05 -38.80 -8.63
N VAL A 37 -9.16 -38.26 -8.12
CA VAL A 37 -10.50 -38.83 -8.23
C VAL A 37 -11.34 -38.15 -9.32
N GLU A 38 -11.07 -36.89 -9.66
CA GLU A 38 -11.72 -36.16 -10.75
C GLU A 38 -10.70 -35.59 -11.74
N ARG A 39 -10.45 -36.32 -12.83
CA ARG A 39 -9.50 -35.94 -13.89
C ARG A 39 -9.77 -34.59 -14.58
N GLU A 40 -10.96 -34.00 -14.43
CA GLU A 40 -11.29 -32.70 -15.02
C GLU A 40 -10.90 -31.49 -14.14
N VAL A 41 -10.83 -31.64 -12.81
CA VAL A 41 -10.31 -30.60 -11.90
C VAL A 41 -8.78 -30.68 -11.80
N ALA A 42 -8.20 -31.80 -12.21
CA ALA A 42 -6.79 -32.15 -12.06
C ALA A 42 -5.78 -31.29 -12.85
N ASN A 43 -6.23 -30.41 -13.75
CA ASN A 43 -5.35 -29.58 -14.58
C ASN A 43 -5.30 -28.10 -14.18
N MET A 44 -5.81 -27.72 -13.01
CA MET A 44 -5.66 -26.34 -12.53
C MET A 44 -4.25 -26.10 -12.00
N ARG A 45 -3.39 -25.56 -12.87
CA ARG A 45 -2.03 -25.10 -12.51
C ARG A 45 -2.12 -23.70 -11.90
N PHE A 46 -1.60 -23.53 -10.70
CA PHE A 46 -1.54 -22.23 -10.02
C PHE A 46 -0.12 -21.68 -10.08
N TRP A 47 0.01 -20.38 -10.35
CA TRP A 47 1.26 -19.67 -10.28
C TRP A 47 1.15 -18.53 -9.28
N VAL A 48 2.16 -18.37 -8.43
CA VAL A 48 2.20 -17.23 -7.52
C VAL A 48 2.60 -16.01 -8.31
N THR A 49 1.68 -15.07 -8.52
CA THR A 49 1.98 -13.85 -9.28
C THR A 49 2.46 -12.69 -8.40
N ALA A 50 2.20 -12.75 -7.10
CA ALA A 50 2.62 -11.74 -6.12
C ALA A 50 2.38 -12.25 -4.69
N SER A 51 3.17 -11.74 -3.76
CA SER A 51 2.84 -11.73 -2.33
C SER A 51 2.59 -10.29 -1.87
N ARG A 52 1.61 -10.11 -1.00
CA ARG A 52 1.23 -8.82 -0.44
C ARG A 52 0.77 -8.98 1.00
N GLY A 53 0.88 -7.92 1.77
CA GLY A 53 0.37 -7.87 3.13
C GLY A 53 0.75 -6.56 3.80
N ASP A 54 0.30 -6.42 5.05
CA ASP A 54 0.83 -5.35 5.88
C ASP A 54 2.33 -5.54 6.10
N TRP A 55 2.98 -4.48 6.59
CA TRP A 55 4.42 -4.51 6.79
C TRP A 55 4.88 -5.61 7.76
N LYS A 56 4.05 -5.90 8.77
CA LYS A 56 4.38 -6.90 9.78
C LYS A 56 4.41 -8.29 9.14
N TYR A 57 3.40 -8.63 8.33
CA TYR A 57 3.36 -9.85 7.55
C TYR A 57 4.60 -9.95 6.65
N VAL A 58 4.89 -8.92 5.86
CA VAL A 58 6.03 -8.95 4.93
C VAL A 58 7.36 -9.16 5.67
N GLY A 59 7.57 -8.44 6.78
CA GLY A 59 8.76 -8.62 7.60
C GLY A 59 8.93 -10.03 8.16
N GLN A 60 7.83 -10.65 8.61
CA GLN A 60 7.85 -11.98 9.23
C GLN A 60 7.90 -13.11 8.21
N ALA A 61 7.10 -13.04 7.14
CA ALA A 61 7.02 -14.07 6.11
C ALA A 61 8.30 -14.17 5.29
N PHE A 62 9.03 -13.07 5.15
CA PHE A 62 10.26 -12.99 4.35
C PHE A 62 11.53 -12.77 5.18
N ASN A 63 11.49 -13.05 6.48
CA ASN A 63 12.66 -12.95 7.38
C ASN A 63 13.46 -11.63 7.21
N LEU A 64 12.77 -10.51 6.99
CA LEU A 64 13.43 -9.29 6.54
C LEU A 64 14.27 -8.67 7.66
N THR A 65 15.56 -8.48 7.39
CA THR A 65 16.51 -7.78 8.26
C THR A 65 16.47 -6.28 8.01
N ARG A 66 16.17 -5.86 6.77
CA ARG A 66 15.94 -4.47 6.39
C ARG A 66 14.46 -4.12 6.48
N HIS A 67 14.11 -3.25 7.43
CA HIS A 67 12.73 -2.82 7.59
C HIS A 67 12.59 -1.49 8.35
N MET A 68 11.41 -0.85 8.34
CA MET A 68 11.20 0.50 8.90
C MET A 68 11.63 0.70 10.37
N GLY A 69 11.72 -0.39 11.14
CA GLY A 69 12.18 -0.37 12.52
C GLY A 69 13.70 -0.26 12.64
N LYS A 70 14.45 -0.61 11.60
CA LYS A 70 15.92 -0.68 11.54
C LYS A 70 16.52 0.55 10.89
N GLU A 71 17.84 0.62 10.83
CA GLU A 71 18.52 1.71 10.13
C GLU A 71 18.36 1.58 8.61
N GLU A 72 18.54 0.37 8.09
CA GLU A 72 18.18 0.01 6.72
C GLU A 72 16.68 -0.21 6.65
N VAL A 73 15.96 0.70 5.99
CA VAL A 73 14.51 0.79 6.11
C VAL A 73 13.74 0.10 4.99
N CYS A 74 14.41 -0.25 3.90
CA CYS A 74 13.80 -0.78 2.69
C CYS A 74 14.33 -2.18 2.38
N TRP A 75 13.45 -3.11 2.01
CA TRP A 75 13.89 -4.43 1.56
C TRP A 75 14.26 -4.46 0.08
N LYS A 76 13.79 -3.49 -0.72
CA LYS A 76 14.05 -3.42 -2.17
C LYS A 76 15.40 -2.78 -2.50
N CYS A 77 15.89 -1.89 -1.64
CA CYS A 77 17.14 -1.16 -1.86
C CYS A 77 17.84 -0.85 -0.52
N MET A 78 19.04 -0.28 -0.57
CA MET A 78 19.86 0.06 0.60
C MET A 78 19.47 1.38 1.28
N ALA A 79 18.21 1.81 1.19
CA ALA A 79 17.80 3.07 1.80
C ALA A 79 17.88 3.03 3.33
N THR A 80 18.40 4.10 3.94
CA THR A 80 18.65 4.21 5.39
C THR A 80 17.88 5.37 6.03
N LYS A 81 17.79 5.45 7.37
CA LYS A 81 17.26 6.64 8.05
C LYS A 81 18.23 7.81 8.03
N GLY A 82 19.53 7.54 7.91
CA GLY A 82 20.59 8.52 7.98
C GLY A 82 20.72 9.13 9.37
N ASN A 83 20.35 8.40 10.43
CA ASN A 83 20.39 8.90 11.81
C ASN A 83 21.61 8.44 12.61
N VAL A 84 22.47 7.60 12.01
CA VAL A 84 23.74 7.14 12.59
C VAL A 84 24.84 8.14 12.24
N GLU A 85 25.73 8.40 13.20
CA GLU A 85 26.89 9.27 12.98
C GLU A 85 27.76 8.72 11.84
N GLY A 86 28.16 9.61 10.91
CA GLY A 86 28.91 9.23 9.72
C GLY A 86 28.09 8.52 8.63
N ALA A 87 26.77 8.42 8.77
CA ALA A 87 25.91 7.81 7.75
C ALA A 87 26.00 8.57 6.41
N ASP A 88 26.08 7.80 5.32
CA ASP A 88 26.05 8.35 3.96
C ASP A 88 24.61 8.80 3.62
N LEU A 89 24.39 10.12 3.64
CA LEU A 89 23.10 10.73 3.32
C LEU A 89 22.66 10.49 1.87
N GLY A 90 23.56 10.01 0.99
CA GLY A 90 23.20 9.49 -0.33
C GLY A 90 22.22 8.31 -0.27
N PHE A 91 22.25 7.52 0.81
CA PHE A 91 21.31 6.43 1.05
C PHE A 91 20.09 6.81 1.90
N CYS A 92 20.04 8.03 2.45
CA CYS A 92 18.91 8.43 3.29
C CYS A 92 17.59 8.39 2.51
N TYR A 93 16.55 7.76 3.09
CA TYR A 93 15.28 7.53 2.42
C TYR A 93 14.52 8.81 2.04
N THR A 94 14.89 9.95 2.64
CA THR A 94 14.33 11.28 2.32
C THR A 94 15.06 11.96 1.16
N ASN A 95 16.22 11.43 0.72
CA ASN A 95 16.91 11.92 -0.45
C ASN A 95 16.22 11.41 -1.73
N LEU A 96 15.36 12.25 -2.30
CA LEU A 96 14.64 11.95 -3.54
C LEU A 96 15.36 12.45 -4.81
N GLN A 97 16.59 12.97 -4.69
CA GLN A 97 17.32 13.48 -5.86
C GLN A 97 17.56 12.37 -6.89
N PRO A 98 17.63 12.67 -8.20
CA PRO A 98 17.87 11.67 -9.24
C PRO A 98 19.15 10.85 -9.02
N ASN A 99 20.16 11.44 -8.39
CA ASN A 99 21.45 10.82 -8.07
C ASN A 99 21.52 10.21 -6.65
N ALA A 100 20.39 10.03 -5.95
CA ALA A 100 20.40 9.36 -4.65
C ALA A 100 20.95 7.93 -4.77
N LYS A 101 21.95 7.59 -3.95
CA LYS A 101 22.71 6.33 -4.09
C LYS A 101 21.84 5.09 -3.93
N TRP A 102 20.82 5.15 -3.08
CA TRP A 102 19.90 4.02 -2.87
C TRP A 102 19.16 3.62 -4.16
N ARG A 103 18.97 4.53 -5.12
CA ARG A 103 18.27 4.23 -6.39
C ARG A 103 19.03 3.21 -7.23
N ALA A 104 20.36 3.32 -7.25
CA ALA A 104 21.23 2.37 -7.93
C ALA A 104 21.38 1.06 -7.16
N SER A 105 20.82 0.96 -5.94
CA SER A 105 21.00 -0.19 -5.06
C SER A 105 19.85 -1.20 -5.05
N TYR A 106 18.96 -1.09 -6.02
CA TYR A 106 17.87 -2.04 -6.19
C TYR A 106 18.45 -3.44 -6.42
N GLY A 107 18.03 -4.41 -5.61
CA GLY A 107 18.47 -5.80 -5.75
C GLY A 107 19.96 -6.06 -5.50
N PHE A 108 20.74 -5.12 -4.94
CA PHE A 108 22.17 -5.34 -4.71
C PHE A 108 22.48 -6.43 -3.68
N SER A 109 21.59 -6.65 -2.72
CA SER A 109 21.76 -7.68 -1.71
C SER A 109 20.41 -8.19 -1.24
N ASP A 110 20.42 -9.42 -0.76
CA ASP A 110 19.26 -10.03 -0.11
C ASP A 110 18.87 -9.24 1.15
N PRO A 111 17.56 -8.98 1.38
CA PRO A 111 17.07 -8.27 2.56
C PRO A 111 16.87 -9.17 3.78
N TYR A 112 17.48 -10.35 3.83
CA TYR A 112 17.30 -11.37 4.86
C TYR A 112 18.63 -12.07 5.17
N ASP A 113 18.83 -12.49 6.43
CA ASP A 113 19.96 -13.34 6.80
C ASP A 113 19.62 -14.83 6.60
N VAL A 114 18.34 -15.17 6.71
CA VAL A 114 17.81 -16.54 6.54
C VAL A 114 16.84 -16.53 5.38
N ARG A 115 17.16 -17.30 4.34
CA ARG A 115 16.33 -17.41 3.13
C ARG A 115 14.88 -17.79 3.50
N PRO A 116 13.88 -17.01 3.06
CA PRO A 116 12.47 -17.35 3.28
C PRO A 116 12.05 -18.55 2.45
N GLU A 117 11.27 -19.46 3.06
CA GLU A 117 10.70 -20.63 2.37
C GLU A 117 9.83 -20.26 1.16
N PHE A 118 9.20 -19.07 1.17
CA PHE A 118 8.44 -18.57 0.01
C PHE A 118 9.31 -18.42 -1.25
N LEU A 119 10.62 -18.21 -1.11
CA LEU A 119 11.55 -18.12 -2.24
C LEU A 119 11.93 -19.49 -2.82
N ASP A 120 11.47 -20.58 -2.21
CA ASP A 120 11.63 -21.93 -2.76
C ASP A 120 10.44 -22.31 -3.66
N LEU A 121 9.41 -21.46 -3.72
CA LEU A 121 8.32 -21.61 -4.67
C LEU A 121 8.83 -21.37 -6.11
N PRO A 122 8.57 -22.27 -7.07
CA PRO A 122 9.03 -22.13 -8.45
C PRO A 122 8.67 -20.77 -9.05
N GLY A 123 9.70 -20.06 -9.54
CA GLY A 123 9.58 -18.76 -10.18
C GLY A 123 9.17 -17.60 -9.27
N PHE A 124 9.06 -17.81 -7.95
CA PHE A 124 8.80 -16.74 -7.01
C PHE A 124 10.10 -15.99 -6.66
N GLN A 125 10.08 -14.67 -6.77
CA GLN A 125 11.23 -13.81 -6.49
C GLN A 125 10.85 -12.71 -5.48
N MET A 126 11.85 -12.14 -4.79
CA MET A 126 11.62 -11.04 -3.85
C MET A 126 10.95 -9.82 -4.48
N ASP A 127 11.15 -9.58 -5.78
CA ASP A 127 10.49 -8.50 -6.52
C ASP A 127 8.98 -8.68 -6.66
N MET A 128 8.49 -9.90 -6.43
CA MET A 128 7.07 -10.23 -6.41
C MET A 128 6.42 -9.92 -5.05
N VAL A 129 7.19 -9.41 -4.08
CA VAL A 129 6.67 -8.91 -2.80
C VAL A 129 6.31 -7.43 -2.95
N TRP A 130 5.01 -7.17 -3.03
CA TRP A 130 4.47 -5.83 -3.30
C TRP A 130 4.24 -5.02 -2.02
N PRO A 131 4.67 -3.74 -1.98
CA PRO A 131 4.25 -2.83 -0.93
C PRO A 131 2.74 -2.57 -1.02
N ASP A 132 2.05 -2.67 0.11
CA ASP A 132 0.61 -2.39 0.15
C ASP A 132 0.32 -0.88 0.25
N ILE A 133 -0.36 -0.34 -0.76
CA ILE A 133 -0.74 1.09 -0.82
C ILE A 133 -1.69 1.50 0.31
N LEU A 134 -2.52 0.59 0.83
CA LEU A 134 -3.38 0.88 1.98
C LEU A 134 -2.53 1.25 3.20
N HIS A 135 -1.53 0.45 3.54
CA HIS A 135 -0.65 0.71 4.67
C HIS A 135 0.41 1.78 4.40
N MET A 136 0.90 1.90 3.16
CA MET A 136 1.92 2.90 2.81
C MET A 136 1.33 4.31 2.73
N PHE A 137 0.16 4.46 2.07
CA PHE A 137 -0.51 5.75 1.92
C PHE A 137 -1.67 5.91 2.90
N HIS A 138 -2.77 5.19 2.75
CA HIS A 138 -4.04 5.49 3.43
C HIS A 138 -4.00 5.31 4.96
N LEU A 139 -3.17 4.41 5.49
CA LEU A 139 -2.88 4.23 6.93
C LEU A 139 -1.45 4.70 7.28
N GLY A 140 -0.79 5.41 6.37
CA GLY A 140 0.56 5.92 6.48
C GLY A 140 0.61 7.40 6.14
N THR A 141 1.37 7.75 5.10
CA THR A 141 1.62 9.14 4.67
C THR A 141 0.34 9.94 4.45
N GLY A 142 -0.72 9.33 3.95
CA GLY A 142 -2.02 9.96 3.72
C GLY A 142 -2.64 10.52 4.99
N ARG A 143 -2.56 9.80 6.12
CA ARG A 143 -3.05 10.28 7.43
C ARG A 143 -2.27 11.49 7.92
N ASP A 144 -0.95 11.47 7.75
CA ASP A 144 -0.07 12.58 8.09
C ASP A 144 -0.38 13.81 7.18
N LEU A 145 -0.59 13.58 5.88
CA LEU A 145 -0.96 14.60 4.88
C LEU A 145 -2.28 15.27 5.22
N VAL A 146 -3.37 14.52 5.35
CA VAL A 146 -4.71 15.10 5.52
C VAL A 146 -4.86 15.83 6.85
N ALA A 147 -4.29 15.30 7.94
CA ALA A 147 -4.33 15.98 9.24
C ALA A 147 -3.53 17.30 9.21
N SER A 148 -2.37 17.28 8.58
CA SER A 148 -1.50 18.46 8.41
C SER A 148 -2.13 19.52 7.52
N ALA A 149 -2.75 19.11 6.41
CA ALA A 149 -3.50 19.98 5.52
C ALA A 149 -4.65 20.67 6.28
N VAL A 150 -5.49 19.91 6.99
CA VAL A 150 -6.55 20.48 7.83
C VAL A 150 -5.98 21.50 8.82
N LYS A 151 -4.86 21.19 9.50
CA LYS A 151 -4.21 22.13 10.43
C LYS A 151 -3.81 23.44 9.75
N VAL A 152 -3.15 23.36 8.60
CA VAL A 152 -2.69 24.53 7.85
C VAL A 152 -3.87 25.37 7.35
N LEU A 153 -4.90 24.74 6.80
CA LEU A 153 -6.10 25.41 6.30
C LEU A 153 -6.93 26.05 7.43
N LEU A 154 -7.00 25.41 8.60
CA LEU A 154 -7.60 26.00 9.81
C LEU A 154 -6.88 27.30 10.21
N HIS A 155 -5.54 27.30 10.19
CA HIS A 155 -4.75 28.49 10.51
C HIS A 155 -4.82 29.56 9.41
N ALA A 156 -5.05 29.16 8.16
CA ALA A 156 -5.29 30.08 7.04
C ALA A 156 -6.70 30.71 7.06
N GLY A 157 -7.58 30.31 7.98
CA GLY A 157 -8.93 30.87 8.09
C GLY A 157 -9.92 30.37 7.05
N MET A 158 -9.63 29.22 6.41
CA MET A 158 -10.50 28.64 5.37
C MET A 158 -11.86 28.14 5.91
N PHE A 159 -11.90 27.81 7.20
CA PHE A 159 -13.09 27.32 7.89
C PHE A 159 -13.60 28.37 8.88
N ASN A 160 -14.91 28.51 8.96
CA ASN A 160 -15.59 29.55 9.73
C ASN A 160 -15.47 29.30 11.24
N GLY A 161 -15.20 30.35 12.01
CA GLY A 161 -15.23 30.30 13.47
C GLY A 161 -14.10 31.05 14.15
N ARG A 162 -14.39 31.58 15.35
CA ARG A 162 -13.43 32.34 16.17
C ARG A 162 -12.41 31.44 16.89
N THR A 163 -12.75 30.18 17.14
CA THR A 163 -11.90 29.22 17.83
C THR A 163 -11.60 28.01 16.95
N VAL A 164 -10.49 27.30 17.21
CA VAL A 164 -10.15 26.06 16.50
C VAL A 164 -11.28 25.03 16.58
N ALA A 165 -11.99 24.94 17.71
CA ALA A 165 -13.11 24.02 17.86
C ALA A 165 -14.29 24.36 16.93
N LEU A 166 -14.63 25.64 16.81
CA LEU A 166 -15.68 26.09 15.88
C LEU A 166 -15.28 25.89 14.42
N ARG A 167 -14.02 26.17 14.08
CA ARG A 167 -13.49 25.92 12.73
C ARG A 167 -13.48 24.43 12.36
N LEU A 168 -13.16 23.55 13.32
CA LEU A 168 -13.26 22.11 13.14
C LEU A 168 -14.71 21.62 12.97
N ARG A 169 -15.67 22.27 13.66
CA ARG A 169 -17.10 21.99 13.47
C ARG A 169 -17.55 22.35 12.05
N ASP A 170 -17.18 23.53 11.55
CA ASP A 170 -17.45 23.95 10.17
C ASP A 170 -16.82 22.99 9.15
N ALA A 171 -15.54 22.64 9.32
CA ALA A 171 -14.85 21.65 8.49
C ALA A 171 -15.53 20.28 8.50
N SER A 172 -16.02 19.83 9.67
CA SER A 172 -16.74 18.56 9.79
C SER A 172 -18.07 18.55 9.02
N LEU A 173 -18.82 19.66 9.07
CA LEU A 173 -20.08 19.78 8.34
C LEU A 173 -19.84 19.71 6.83
N ARG A 174 -18.85 20.46 6.33
CA ARG A 174 -18.49 20.44 4.91
C ARG A 174 -18.01 19.07 4.43
N LEU A 175 -17.21 18.37 5.25
CA LEU A 175 -16.78 17.00 4.94
C LEU A 175 -17.99 16.05 4.85
N LEU A 176 -18.95 16.15 5.77
CA LEU A 176 -20.17 15.33 5.75
C LEU A 176 -21.05 15.65 4.53
N GLU A 177 -21.21 16.93 4.20
CA GLU A 177 -21.94 17.39 3.01
C GLU A 177 -21.30 16.86 1.73
N PHE A 178 -19.97 16.98 1.61
CA PHE A 178 -19.20 16.43 0.49
C PHE A 178 -19.37 14.91 0.39
N SER A 179 -19.19 14.19 1.50
CA SER A 179 -19.34 12.73 1.55
C SER A 179 -20.73 12.30 1.09
N LYS A 180 -21.79 12.98 1.56
CA LYS A 180 -23.16 12.70 1.16
C LYS A 180 -23.38 12.99 -0.33
N ALA A 181 -22.89 14.12 -0.82
CA ALA A 181 -23.03 14.51 -2.24
C ALA A 181 -22.33 13.54 -3.19
N GLN A 182 -21.21 12.94 -2.76
CA GLN A 182 -20.43 11.98 -3.55
C GLN A 182 -20.83 10.51 -3.30
N GLY A 183 -21.80 10.24 -2.42
CA GLY A 183 -22.20 8.88 -2.07
C GLY A 183 -21.15 8.10 -1.25
N TYR A 184 -20.19 8.78 -0.62
CA TYR A 184 -19.19 8.16 0.23
C TYR A 184 -19.72 7.88 1.63
N THR A 185 -19.21 6.82 2.24
CA THR A 185 -19.46 6.49 3.65
C THR A 185 -18.27 6.88 4.52
N LEU A 186 -18.53 7.51 5.66
CA LEU A 186 -17.50 7.92 6.61
C LEU A 186 -17.71 7.26 7.96
N SER A 187 -16.64 6.68 8.51
CA SER A 187 -16.63 6.22 9.89
C SER A 187 -16.40 7.38 10.86
N ILE A 188 -15.59 8.36 10.46
CA ILE A 188 -15.40 9.61 11.22
C ILE A 188 -16.44 10.64 10.82
N ARG A 189 -17.36 10.92 11.73
CA ARG A 189 -18.41 11.94 11.53
C ARG A 189 -18.00 13.36 11.95
N ARG A 190 -16.92 13.51 12.71
CA ARG A 190 -16.47 14.81 13.25
C ARG A 190 -14.96 14.87 13.27
N LEU A 191 -14.39 15.94 12.74
CA LEU A 191 -12.98 16.29 12.90
C LEU A 191 -12.79 16.91 14.29
N THR A 192 -11.89 16.35 15.08
CA THR A 192 -11.59 16.78 16.45
C THR A 192 -10.08 16.92 16.62
N ARG A 193 -9.64 17.66 17.64
CA ARG A 193 -8.20 17.73 17.93
C ARG A 193 -7.59 16.35 18.20
N GLN A 194 -8.36 15.46 18.82
CA GLN A 194 -7.92 14.11 19.17
C GLN A 194 -7.70 13.26 17.93
N ASN A 195 -8.69 13.19 17.03
CA ASN A 195 -8.53 12.36 15.83
C ASN A 195 -7.59 12.97 14.77
N LEU A 196 -7.25 14.25 14.86
CA LEU A 196 -6.23 14.88 14.03
C LEU A 196 -4.83 14.85 14.63
N GLY A 197 -4.67 14.31 15.85
CA GLY A 197 -3.38 14.28 16.54
C GLY A 197 -2.83 15.68 16.82
N PHE A 198 -3.69 16.68 17.08
CA PHE A 198 -3.28 18.07 17.34
C PHE A 198 -2.71 18.28 18.76
N GLU A 199 -2.05 17.28 19.32
CA GLU A 199 -1.39 17.38 20.61
C GLU A 199 -0.22 18.38 20.57
N ARG A 200 0.03 19.06 21.69
CA ARG A 200 0.96 20.22 21.74
C ARG A 200 2.39 19.93 21.28
N LYS A 201 2.85 18.67 21.30
CA LYS A 201 4.26 18.31 21.01
C LYS A 201 4.45 17.41 19.77
N GLY A 202 3.36 16.90 19.20
CA GLY A 202 3.37 15.90 18.12
C GLY A 202 3.22 16.49 16.72
N TYR A 203 3.46 15.63 15.72
CA TYR A 203 3.02 15.88 14.35
C TYR A 203 1.53 15.53 14.23
N PRO A 204 0.74 16.29 13.44
CA PRO A 204 -0.62 15.90 13.09
C PRO A 204 -0.65 14.54 12.39
N GLU A 205 -1.56 13.68 12.84
CA GLU A 205 -1.80 12.35 12.27
C GLU A 205 -3.28 12.03 12.41
N MET A 206 -3.92 11.68 11.29
CA MET A 206 -5.34 11.33 11.31
C MET A 206 -5.55 9.91 11.87
N MET A 207 -6.28 9.79 12.96
CA MET A 207 -6.64 8.51 13.59
C MET A 207 -7.97 7.98 13.02
N CYS A 208 -7.93 7.49 11.79
CA CYS A 208 -9.13 7.06 11.03
C CYS A 208 -8.92 5.78 10.23
N LYS A 209 -9.96 5.19 9.64
CA LYS A 209 -9.77 4.06 8.72
C LYS A 209 -9.10 4.51 7.41
N GLY A 210 -8.52 3.58 6.66
CA GLY A 210 -7.87 3.90 5.38
C GLY A 210 -8.85 4.57 4.41
N TYR A 211 -10.09 4.10 4.39
CA TYR A 211 -11.13 4.64 3.52
C TYR A 211 -11.53 6.07 3.91
N ASP A 212 -11.54 6.40 5.20
CA ASP A 212 -11.78 7.79 5.63
C ASP A 212 -10.65 8.71 5.14
N THR A 213 -9.39 8.24 5.15
CA THR A 213 -8.26 9.03 4.60
C THR A 213 -8.45 9.31 3.12
N PHE A 214 -8.91 8.32 2.34
CA PHE A 214 -9.25 8.51 0.92
C PHE A 214 -10.32 9.61 0.75
N VAL A 215 -11.44 9.51 1.46
CA VAL A 215 -12.55 10.48 1.35
C VAL A 215 -12.12 11.88 1.77
N ILE A 216 -11.38 11.99 2.87
CA ILE A 216 -10.89 13.29 3.38
C ILE A 216 -9.90 13.93 2.41
N LEU A 217 -9.04 13.14 1.74
CA LEU A 217 -8.14 13.66 0.71
C LEU A 217 -8.94 14.27 -0.46
N ARG A 218 -9.94 13.55 -0.99
CA ARG A 218 -10.77 14.08 -2.10
C ARG A 218 -11.54 15.33 -1.69
N TRP A 219 -12.07 15.34 -0.47
CA TRP A 219 -12.74 16.52 0.09
C TRP A 219 -11.79 17.72 0.17
N LEU A 220 -10.57 17.54 0.68
CA LEU A 220 -9.59 18.62 0.77
C LEU A 220 -9.22 19.15 -0.62
N VAL A 221 -9.06 18.27 -1.62
CA VAL A 221 -8.83 18.70 -3.02
C VAL A 221 -10.00 19.52 -3.53
N SER A 222 -11.24 19.09 -3.30
CA SER A 222 -12.44 19.85 -3.66
C SER A 222 -12.48 21.23 -2.99
N GLU A 223 -12.23 21.30 -1.68
CA GLU A 223 -12.21 22.56 -0.91
C GLU A 223 -11.16 23.54 -1.45
N VAL A 224 -9.91 23.09 -1.65
CA VAL A 224 -8.83 24.00 -2.09
C VAL A 224 -8.95 24.35 -3.58
N THR A 225 -9.66 23.56 -4.36
CA THR A 225 -9.96 23.88 -5.77
C THR A 225 -11.05 24.95 -5.86
N GLN A 226 -12.13 24.80 -5.09
CA GLN A 226 -13.24 25.75 -5.09
C GLN A 226 -12.90 27.06 -4.37
N ARG A 227 -12.04 27.00 -3.35
CA ARG A 227 -11.66 28.15 -2.52
C ARG A 227 -10.15 28.17 -2.31
N PRO A 228 -9.35 28.50 -3.34
CA PRO A 228 -7.90 28.45 -3.25
C PRO A 228 -7.36 29.29 -2.08
N PRO A 229 -6.66 28.68 -1.11
CA PRO A 229 -6.04 29.43 -0.02
C PRO A 229 -4.85 30.25 -0.54
N ARG A 230 -4.78 31.54 -0.16
CA ARG A 230 -3.68 32.44 -0.55
C ARG A 230 -2.32 31.92 -0.03
N ASN A 231 -1.28 31.97 -0.86
CA ASN A 231 0.10 31.61 -0.51
C ASN A 231 0.26 30.16 -0.01
N ARG A 232 -0.54 29.25 -0.58
CA ARG A 232 -0.58 27.82 -0.23
C ARG A 232 -0.60 26.92 -1.47
N GLU A 233 -0.08 27.43 -2.58
CA GLU A 233 -0.05 26.77 -3.89
C GLU A 233 0.61 25.39 -3.79
N LEU A 234 1.73 25.29 -3.07
CA LEU A 234 2.44 24.02 -2.86
C LEU A 234 1.60 22.97 -2.11
N LEU A 235 0.75 23.40 -1.16
CA LEU A 235 -0.17 22.49 -0.47
C LEU A 235 -1.26 22.01 -1.44
N CYS A 236 -1.83 22.91 -2.23
CA CYS A 236 -2.83 22.57 -3.24
C CYS A 236 -2.26 21.57 -4.26
N THR A 237 -1.05 21.83 -4.78
CA THR A 237 -0.33 20.91 -5.68
C THR A 237 -0.09 19.56 -5.02
N CYS A 238 0.36 19.53 -3.76
CA CYS A 238 0.59 18.28 -3.04
C CYS A 238 -0.69 17.45 -2.87
N LEU A 239 -1.81 18.08 -2.49
CA LEU A 239 -3.10 17.41 -2.32
C LEU A 239 -3.63 16.90 -3.66
N TRP A 240 -3.63 17.73 -4.69
CA TRP A 240 -4.09 17.38 -6.02
C TRP A 240 -3.26 16.25 -6.63
N ALA A 241 -1.93 16.31 -6.52
CA ALA A 241 -1.06 15.27 -7.05
C ALA A 241 -1.29 13.92 -6.37
N ALA A 242 -1.49 13.92 -5.04
CA ALA A 242 -1.82 12.69 -4.31
C ALA A 242 -3.16 12.10 -4.77
N ASP A 243 -4.23 12.90 -4.84
CA ASP A 243 -5.55 12.43 -5.26
C ASP A 243 -5.57 11.99 -6.73
N SER A 244 -4.92 12.75 -7.62
CA SER A 244 -4.86 12.44 -9.05
C SER A 244 -4.13 11.13 -9.32
N CYS A 245 -2.97 10.92 -8.70
CA CYS A 245 -2.21 9.68 -8.81
C CYS A 245 -3.02 8.47 -8.33
N LEU A 246 -3.66 8.57 -7.17
CA LEU A 246 -4.46 7.47 -6.61
C LEU A 246 -5.76 7.24 -7.36
N SER A 247 -6.39 8.29 -7.89
CA SER A 247 -7.62 8.19 -8.68
C SER A 247 -7.38 7.44 -9.99
N VAL A 248 -6.29 7.76 -10.70
CA VAL A 248 -5.90 7.01 -11.91
C VAL A 248 -5.61 5.56 -11.55
N ALA A 249 -4.73 5.30 -10.57
CA ALA A 249 -4.42 3.92 -10.17
C ALA A 249 -5.65 3.13 -9.71
N SER A 250 -6.65 3.76 -9.08
CA SER A 250 -7.87 3.08 -8.68
C SER A 250 -8.85 2.83 -9.83
N ALA A 251 -8.80 3.60 -10.91
CA ALA A 251 -9.67 3.44 -12.07
C ALA A 251 -9.05 2.53 -13.15
N SER A 252 -7.73 2.40 -13.16
CA SER A 252 -7.00 1.55 -14.11
C SER A 252 -7.18 0.06 -13.84
N GLY A 253 -6.95 -0.76 -14.87
CA GLY A 253 -6.93 -2.22 -14.76
C GLY A 253 -5.72 -2.75 -13.99
N ARG A 254 -5.58 -4.09 -13.97
CA ARG A 254 -4.46 -4.78 -13.28
C ARG A 254 -3.09 -4.37 -13.83
N TYR A 255 -3.02 -4.09 -15.12
CA TYR A 255 -1.86 -3.53 -15.79
C TYR A 255 -2.28 -2.18 -16.35
N MET A 256 -1.50 -1.15 -16.06
CA MET A 256 -1.75 0.20 -16.54
C MET A 256 -1.39 0.30 -18.02
N THR A 257 -2.17 1.08 -18.76
CA THR A 257 -1.74 1.58 -20.07
C THR A 257 -0.51 2.47 -19.92
N GLU A 258 0.19 2.73 -21.02
CA GLU A 258 1.37 3.62 -21.01
C GLU A 258 1.01 5.01 -20.48
N ALA A 259 -0.11 5.57 -20.93
CA ALA A 259 -0.57 6.89 -20.51
C ALA A 259 -0.87 6.94 -19.00
N GLU A 260 -1.52 5.91 -18.46
CA GLU A 260 -1.82 5.82 -17.02
C GLU A 260 -0.54 5.66 -16.21
N TYR A 261 0.40 4.82 -16.68
CA TYR A 261 1.69 4.61 -16.01
C TYR A 261 2.55 5.88 -15.99
N VAL A 262 2.66 6.58 -17.12
CA VAL A 262 3.36 7.87 -17.20
C VAL A 262 2.69 8.93 -16.32
N HIS A 263 1.36 8.95 -16.26
CA HIS A 263 0.62 9.87 -15.38
C HIS A 263 0.92 9.57 -13.91
N VAL A 264 0.76 8.32 -13.48
CA VAL A 264 1.00 7.89 -12.10
C VAL A 264 2.44 8.17 -11.68
N SER A 265 3.42 7.89 -12.54
CA SER A 265 4.83 8.14 -12.22
C SER A 265 5.19 9.62 -12.17
N THR A 266 4.73 10.41 -13.14
CA THR A 266 4.99 11.84 -13.18
C THR A 266 4.31 12.58 -12.03
N ILE A 267 3.01 12.34 -11.84
CA ILE A 267 2.21 13.00 -10.81
C ILE A 267 2.54 12.47 -9.42
N GLY A 268 2.84 11.17 -9.28
CA GLY A 268 3.36 10.59 -8.06
C GLY A 268 4.70 11.22 -7.65
N SER A 269 5.63 11.43 -8.60
CA SER A 269 6.87 12.16 -8.35
C SER A 269 6.63 13.60 -7.90
N LEU A 270 5.66 14.30 -8.52
CA LEU A 270 5.25 15.64 -8.11
C LEU A 270 4.71 15.67 -6.68
N PHE A 271 3.87 14.70 -6.29
CA PHE A 271 3.40 14.55 -4.92
C PHE A 271 4.58 14.40 -3.95
N MET A 272 5.49 13.46 -4.24
CA MET A 272 6.64 13.16 -3.38
C MET A 272 7.54 14.39 -3.18
N LYS A 273 7.86 15.11 -4.26
CA LYS A 273 8.66 16.35 -4.19
C LYS A 273 7.94 17.45 -3.43
N SER A 274 6.63 17.62 -3.66
CA SER A 274 5.83 18.65 -2.99
C SER A 274 5.71 18.40 -1.49
N TYR A 275 5.47 17.14 -1.08
CA TYR A 275 5.40 16.76 0.33
C TYR A 275 6.74 16.96 1.04
N LEU A 276 7.85 16.58 0.40
CA LEU A 276 9.19 16.78 0.95
C LEU A 276 9.52 18.27 1.09
N LYS A 277 9.14 19.11 0.12
CA LYS A 277 9.35 20.57 0.20
C LYS A 277 8.51 21.20 1.30
N LEU A 278 7.25 20.77 1.47
CA LEU A 278 6.41 21.17 2.60
C LEU A 278 7.08 20.81 3.94
N ALA A 279 7.60 19.57 4.07
CA ALA A 279 8.30 19.11 5.27
C ALA A 279 9.56 19.90 5.57
N SER A 280 10.44 20.11 4.59
CA SER A 280 11.63 20.95 4.72
C SER A 280 11.27 22.37 5.15
N THR A 281 10.28 23.00 4.51
CA THR A 281 9.86 24.37 4.83
C THR A 281 9.30 24.48 6.26
N ALA A 282 8.56 23.46 6.71
CA ALA A 282 8.08 23.41 8.08
C ALA A 282 9.21 23.18 9.08
N LEU A 283 10.20 22.34 8.75
CA LEU A 283 11.37 22.09 9.58
C LEU A 283 12.21 23.36 9.76
N ASP A 284 12.47 24.10 8.67
CA ASP A 284 13.17 25.39 8.69
C ASP A 284 12.44 26.40 9.58
N ALA A 285 11.11 26.38 9.54
CA ALA A 285 10.25 27.18 10.42
C ALA A 285 10.09 26.60 11.84
N ARG A 286 10.79 25.51 12.19
CA ARG A 286 10.68 24.77 13.46
C ARG A 286 9.25 24.31 13.81
N LYS A 287 8.45 24.00 12.78
CA LYS A 287 7.06 23.55 12.90
C LYS A 287 6.95 22.05 12.63
N LYS A 288 6.37 21.34 13.60
CA LYS A 288 6.00 19.91 13.46
C LYS A 288 4.65 19.79 12.76
N VAL A 289 4.68 19.78 11.44
CA VAL A 289 3.48 19.65 10.60
C VAL A 289 3.60 18.42 9.72
N TRP A 290 4.51 18.39 8.76
CA TRP A 290 4.63 17.28 7.83
C TRP A 290 5.60 16.23 8.34
N LYS A 291 5.09 15.02 8.63
CA LYS A 291 5.89 13.93 9.17
C LYS A 291 6.41 13.06 8.03
N LEU A 292 7.71 12.84 7.97
CA LEU A 292 8.32 11.86 7.08
C LEU A 292 8.56 10.56 7.85
N ARG A 293 8.19 9.45 7.23
CA ARG A 293 8.40 8.10 7.75
C ARG A 293 9.02 7.24 6.65
N PRO A 294 9.65 6.11 6.97
CA PRO A 294 10.11 5.18 5.95
C PRO A 294 9.04 4.71 4.95
N LYS A 295 7.75 4.67 5.35
CA LYS A 295 6.61 4.45 4.44
C LYS A 295 6.58 5.39 3.24
N PHE A 296 7.04 6.62 3.43
CA PHE A 296 7.16 7.59 2.36
C PHE A 296 8.09 7.09 1.26
N HIS A 297 9.22 6.49 1.62
CA HIS A 297 10.15 5.91 0.65
C HIS A 297 9.56 4.71 -0.08
N MET A 298 8.75 3.88 0.58
CA MET A 298 8.04 2.80 -0.12
C MET A 298 7.03 3.31 -1.14
N LEU A 299 6.43 4.49 -0.93
CA LEU A 299 5.62 5.15 -1.96
C LEU A 299 6.44 5.55 -3.18
N TYR A 300 7.73 5.87 -2.99
CA TYR A 300 8.63 6.08 -4.13
C TYR A 300 8.68 4.84 -5.01
N HIS A 301 8.86 3.65 -4.41
CA HIS A 301 8.88 2.39 -5.16
C HIS A 301 7.54 2.06 -5.84
N LEU A 302 6.42 2.54 -5.31
CA LEU A 302 5.10 2.35 -5.95
C LEU A 302 4.83 3.32 -7.08
N PHE A 303 5.27 4.57 -6.94
CA PHE A 303 4.94 5.63 -7.89
C PHE A 303 6.01 5.80 -8.96
N CYS A 304 7.28 5.76 -8.59
CA CYS A 304 8.38 6.27 -9.40
C CYS A 304 9.33 5.19 -9.91
N ASP A 305 9.25 3.95 -9.42
CA ASP A 305 10.06 2.88 -9.98
C ASP A 305 9.54 2.46 -11.35
N GLY A 306 10.50 2.27 -12.27
CA GLY A 306 10.29 1.57 -13.53
C GLY A 306 9.76 0.17 -13.27
N CYS A 307 8.50 -0.11 -13.57
CA CYS A 307 7.97 -1.47 -13.51
C CYS A 307 7.68 -1.91 -14.95
N ALA A 308 8.52 -2.80 -15.50
CA ALA A 308 8.39 -3.26 -16.87
C ALA A 308 6.99 -3.85 -17.17
N SER A 309 6.38 -4.52 -16.18
CA SER A 309 5.03 -5.08 -16.32
C SER A 309 3.91 -4.04 -16.25
N ARG A 310 4.20 -2.80 -15.84
CA ARG A 310 3.21 -1.75 -15.55
C ARG A 310 2.09 -2.23 -14.62
N ALA A 311 2.41 -3.19 -13.74
CA ALA A 311 1.47 -3.73 -12.79
C ALA A 311 0.97 -2.63 -11.85
N ASN A 312 -0.34 -2.58 -11.68
CA ASN A 312 -1.01 -1.57 -10.89
C ASN A 312 -0.94 -1.91 -9.40
N PHE A 313 -0.23 -1.08 -8.62
CA PHE A 313 -0.10 -1.28 -7.18
C PHE A 313 -1.44 -1.32 -6.42
N ASN A 314 -2.51 -0.73 -6.98
CA ASN A 314 -3.82 -0.75 -6.34
C ASN A 314 -4.43 -2.17 -6.31
N TYR A 315 -4.07 -3.04 -7.26
CA TYR A 315 -4.45 -4.45 -7.24
C TYR A 315 -3.72 -5.25 -6.17
N HIS A 316 -2.63 -4.72 -5.62
CA HIS A 316 -1.88 -5.29 -4.50
C HIS A 316 -2.28 -4.67 -3.16
N ALA A 317 -3.28 -3.78 -3.14
CA ALA A 317 -3.80 -3.20 -1.93
C ALA A 317 -4.50 -4.26 -1.05
N THR A 318 -4.40 -4.16 0.27
CA THR A 318 -4.95 -5.16 1.21
C THR A 318 -6.27 -4.73 1.85
N TRP A 319 -7.11 -3.98 1.11
CA TRP A 319 -8.40 -3.48 1.59
C TRP A 319 -9.34 -4.62 2.03
N MET A 320 -9.49 -5.62 1.17
CA MET A 320 -10.36 -6.77 1.44
C MET A 320 -9.78 -7.67 2.53
N ASP A 321 -8.46 -7.82 2.60
CA ASP A 321 -7.79 -8.62 3.62
C ASP A 321 -8.03 -8.04 5.02
N GLU A 322 -8.05 -6.71 5.18
CA GLU A 322 -8.31 -6.07 6.48
C GLU A 322 -9.73 -6.32 6.98
N ASP A 323 -10.73 -6.32 6.09
CA ASP A 323 -12.09 -6.70 6.46
C ASP A 323 -12.23 -8.21 6.71
N TYR A 324 -11.52 -9.03 5.93
CA TYR A 324 -11.48 -10.47 6.10
C TYR A 324 -10.85 -10.90 7.43
N ASN A 325 -9.84 -10.17 7.92
CA ASN A 325 -9.19 -10.42 9.21
C ASN A 325 -10.20 -10.49 10.37
N LYS A 326 -11.29 -9.70 10.33
CA LYS A 326 -12.36 -9.78 11.35
C LYS A 326 -13.09 -11.12 11.31
N HIS A 327 -13.25 -11.71 10.13
CA HIS A 327 -13.82 -13.04 9.97
C HIS A 327 -12.87 -14.12 10.50
N VAL A 328 -11.58 -14.07 10.12
CA VAL A 328 -10.55 -14.99 10.60
C VAL A 328 -10.43 -14.95 12.14
N VAL A 329 -10.45 -13.75 12.73
CA VAL A 329 -10.42 -13.59 14.20
C VAL A 329 -11.64 -14.20 14.87
N ARG A 330 -12.84 -14.11 14.27
CA ARG A 330 -14.04 -14.79 14.80
C ARG A 330 -13.89 -16.31 14.78
N ILE A 331 -13.38 -16.88 13.67
CA ILE A 331 -13.08 -18.31 13.59
C ILE A 331 -12.05 -18.68 14.66
N LYS A 332 -10.95 -17.95 14.76
CA LYS A 332 -9.89 -18.19 15.74
C LYS A 332 -10.41 -18.18 17.18
N LYS A 333 -11.29 -17.25 17.53
CA LYS A 333 -11.93 -17.17 18.87
C LYS A 333 -12.81 -18.38 19.19
N SER A 334 -13.29 -19.10 18.18
CA SER A 334 -14.09 -20.32 18.33
C SER A 334 -13.26 -21.62 18.29
N THR A 335 -11.93 -21.51 18.45
CA THR A 335 -10.99 -22.64 18.48
C THR A 335 -10.19 -22.63 19.78
N HIS A 336 -9.69 -23.79 20.19
CA HIS A 336 -8.84 -23.90 21.37
C HIS A 336 -7.50 -23.17 21.15
N LYS A 337 -7.02 -22.39 22.14
CA LYS A 337 -5.84 -21.51 22.00
C LYS A 337 -4.59 -22.23 21.48
N ARG A 338 -4.34 -23.47 21.93
CA ARG A 338 -3.15 -24.27 21.51
C ARG A 338 -3.20 -24.70 20.04
N THR A 339 -4.39 -24.94 19.49
CA THR A 339 -4.57 -25.40 18.11
C THR A 339 -5.12 -24.30 17.21
N ALA A 340 -5.24 -23.07 17.71
CA ALA A 340 -6.06 -22.04 17.09
C ALA A 340 -5.63 -21.73 15.65
N THR A 341 -4.32 -21.66 15.38
CA THR A 341 -3.79 -21.44 14.02
C THR A 341 -4.17 -22.58 13.08
N VAL A 342 -3.81 -23.82 13.44
CA VAL A 342 -4.08 -25.01 12.61
C VAL A 342 -5.59 -25.23 12.43
N SER A 343 -6.38 -25.09 13.49
CA SER A 343 -7.85 -25.23 13.43
C SER A 343 -8.50 -24.14 12.60
N THR A 344 -7.99 -22.90 12.63
CA THR A 344 -8.49 -21.80 11.79
C THR A 344 -8.21 -22.10 10.31
N LEU A 345 -7.00 -22.54 9.98
CA LEU A 345 -6.63 -22.93 8.61
C LEU A 345 -7.48 -24.10 8.11
N LYS A 346 -7.62 -25.17 8.90
CA LYS A 346 -8.47 -26.32 8.54
C LYS A 346 -9.91 -25.89 8.26
N ARG A 347 -10.50 -25.06 9.13
CA ARG A 347 -11.86 -24.55 8.93
C ARG A 347 -12.00 -23.65 7.70
N TRP A 348 -10.97 -22.89 7.38
CA TRP A 348 -10.94 -22.10 6.16
C TRP A 348 -10.88 -22.97 4.90
N ILE A 349 -9.98 -23.96 4.87
CA ILE A 349 -9.83 -24.90 3.75
C ILE A 349 -11.11 -25.68 3.50
N LEU A 350 -11.80 -26.12 4.56
CA LEU A 350 -13.09 -26.82 4.44
C LEU A 350 -14.19 -25.96 3.77
N GLY A 351 -14.06 -24.63 3.78
CA GLY A 351 -14.97 -23.72 3.10
C GLY A 351 -14.63 -23.45 1.63
N LEU A 352 -13.44 -23.86 1.15
CA LEU A 352 -12.98 -23.58 -0.22
C LEU A 352 -13.80 -24.30 -1.31
N PRO A 353 -14.17 -25.59 -1.19
CA PRO A 353 -14.88 -26.28 -2.26
C PRO A 353 -16.17 -25.56 -2.69
N GLY A 354 -17.03 -25.18 -1.74
CA GLY A 354 -18.25 -24.44 -2.06
C GLY A 354 -18.02 -23.03 -2.63
N GLN A 355 -16.88 -22.40 -2.31
CA GLN A 355 -16.47 -21.13 -2.93
C GLN A 355 -15.99 -21.32 -4.37
N LEU A 356 -15.30 -22.44 -4.66
CA LEU A 356 -14.83 -22.76 -6.01
C LEU A 356 -15.99 -23.17 -6.93
N GLU A 357 -16.97 -23.93 -6.43
CA GLU A 357 -18.19 -24.28 -7.17
C GLU A 357 -19.02 -23.04 -7.56
N THR A 358 -19.10 -22.05 -6.66
CA THR A 358 -19.81 -20.79 -6.92
C THR A 358 -19.03 -19.85 -7.83
N ALA A 359 -17.71 -19.97 -7.90
CA ALA A 359 -16.83 -19.16 -8.74
C ALA A 359 -16.85 -19.56 -10.23
N LYS A 360 -17.89 -20.28 -10.71
CA LYS A 360 -18.13 -20.73 -12.10
C LYS A 360 -17.14 -20.11 -13.08
N LEU A 361 -16.11 -20.88 -13.42
CA LEU A 361 -15.03 -20.53 -14.32
C LEU A 361 -15.61 -19.87 -15.57
N VAL A 362 -15.45 -18.55 -15.69
CA VAL A 362 -15.70 -17.87 -16.95
C VAL A 362 -14.69 -18.47 -17.93
N PRO A 363 -15.11 -19.11 -19.02
CA PRO A 363 -14.18 -19.64 -20.00
C PRO A 363 -13.32 -18.48 -20.48
N VAL A 364 -12.01 -18.56 -20.25
CA VAL A 364 -11.05 -17.64 -20.85
C VAL A 364 -11.09 -17.94 -22.34
N ARG A 365 -11.76 -17.07 -23.12
CA ARG A 365 -11.76 -17.13 -24.58
C ARG A 365 -10.41 -16.72 -25.14
#